data_AF-A0A5K1DRQ4-F1
#
_entry.id   AF-A0A5K1DRQ4-F1
#
_cell.length_a   1.000
_cell.length_b   1.000
_cell.length_c   1.000
_cell.angle_alpha   90.00
_cell.angle_beta   90.00
_cell.angle_gamma   90.00
#
_symmetry.space_group_name_H-M   'P 1'
#
loop_
_entity.id
_entity.type
_entity.pdbx_description
1 polymer ?
#
loop_
_entity_poly.entity_id
_entity_poly.type
_entity_poly.pdbx_seq_one_letter_code
_entity_poly.pdbx_strand_id
1 'polypeptide(L)' 'ENIFEWQFAIRGPQDSEFEGGIYHGRIQLPADYPFQPPAFMMLTVISYSAYNANFHSLAAI' A
#
# COMPACT_ATOMS: atom_id res chain seq x y z
N GLU A 1 8.64 9.75 21.01
CA GLU A 1 7.89 9.41 19.78
C GLU A 1 8.40 10.27 18.64
N ASN A 2 8.52 9.72 17.43
CA ASN A 2 9.00 10.47 16.25
C ASN A 2 7.79 10.98 15.44
N ILE A 3 7.42 12.25 15.64
CA ILE A 3 6.28 12.86 14.94
C ILE A 3 6.48 13.01 13.43
N PHE A 4 7.71 12.81 12.93
CA PHE A 4 8.05 12.87 11.51
C PHE A 4 7.91 11.51 10.81
N GLU A 5 7.56 10.44 11.54
CA GLU A 5 7.31 9.13 10.95
C GLU A 5 5.93 8.62 11.37
N TRP A 6 5.07 8.39 10.38
CA TRP A 6 3.72 7.85 10.60
C TRP A 6 3.62 6.48 9.94
N GLN A 7 3.06 5.51 10.65
CA GLN A 7 2.71 4.20 10.10
C GLN A 7 1.21 4.12 9.88
N PHE A 8 0.81 3.47 8.79
CA PHE A 8 -0.59 3.29 8.46
C PHE A 8 -0.86 1.88 7.93
N ALA A 9 -2.12 1.47 8.02
CA ALA A 9 -2.63 0.27 7.39
C ALA A 9 -3.91 0.61 6.61
N ILE A 10 -4.01 0.13 5.38
CA ILE A 10 -5.16 0.32 4.50
C ILE A 10 -5.74 -1.05 4.16
N ARG A 11 -7.07 -1.16 4.20
CA ARG A 11 -7.77 -2.35 3.72
C ARG A 11 -7.90 -2.30 2.22
N GLY A 12 -7.70 -3.44 1.57
CA GLY A 12 -7.98 -3.58 0.16
C GLY A 12 -9.44 -3.24 -0.17
N PRO A 13 -9.70 -2.52 -1.27
CA PRO A 13 -11.06 -2.23 -1.70
C PRO A 13 -11.86 -3.51 -1.99
N GLN A 14 -13.16 -3.46 -1.74
CA GLN A 14 -14.09 -4.49 -2.20
C GLN A 14 -14.13 -4.54 -3.73
N ASP A 15 -14.44 -5.71 -4.27
CA ASP A 15 -14.52 -5.97 -5.72
C ASP A 15 -13.21 -5.67 -6.46
N SER A 16 -12.07 -5.86 -5.78
CA SER A 16 -10.73 -5.70 -6.34
C SER A 16 -9.86 -6.91 -6.03
N GLU A 17 -8.78 -7.10 -6.79
CA GLU A 17 -7.77 -8.13 -6.53
C GLU A 17 -7.11 -8.03 -5.14
N PHE A 18 -7.27 -6.87 -4.50
CA PHE A 18 -6.72 -6.58 -3.19
C PHE A 18 -7.71 -6.82 -2.06
N GLU A 19 -8.97 -7.19 -2.36
CA GLU A 19 -10.01 -7.40 -1.36
C GLU A 19 -9.57 -8.40 -0.27
N GLY A 20 -9.88 -8.07 0.99
CA GLY A 20 -9.46 -8.86 2.14
C GLY A 20 -7.99 -8.65 2.56
N GLY A 21 -7.19 -7.96 1.76
CA GLY A 21 -5.81 -7.58 2.09
C GLY A 21 -5.72 -6.46 3.13
N ILE A 22 -4.64 -6.46 3.90
CA ILE A 22 -4.23 -5.35 4.78
C ILE A 22 -2.82 -4.92 4.38
N TYR A 23 -2.70 -3.69 3.89
CA TYR A 23 -1.48 -3.13 3.33
C TYR A 23 -0.91 -2.10 4.27
N HIS A 24 0.31 -2.37 4.76
CA HIS A 24 1.01 -1.47 5.66
C HIS A 24 1.88 -0.51 4.86
N GLY A 25 1.97 0.71 5.32
CA GLY A 25 2.84 1.72 4.76
C GLY A 25 3.38 2.67 5.81
N ARG A 26 4.31 3.52 5.37
CA ARG A 26 4.90 4.59 6.17
C ARG A 26 4.92 5.90 5.40
N ILE A 27 4.73 6.99 6.14
CA ILE A 27 4.92 8.36 5.70
C ILE A 27 6.09 8.93 6.49
N GLN A 28 7.07 9.49 5.79
CA GLN A 28 8.20 10.17 6.41
C GLN A 28 8.15 11.65 6.03
N LEU A 29 7.98 12.50 7.03
CA LEU A 29 8.07 13.95 6.88
C LEU A 29 9.54 14.36 6.92
N PRO A 30 10.01 15.19 5.97
CA PRO A 30 11.34 15.76 6.05
C PRO A 30 11.38 16.85 7.13
N ALA A 31 12.60 17.21 7.57
CA ALA A 31 12.80 18.20 8.63
C ALA A 31 12.32 19.61 8.25
N ASP A 32 12.25 19.91 6.96
CA ASP A 32 11.83 21.18 6.38
C ASP A 32 10.41 21.13 5.78
N TYR A 33 9.58 20.15 6.17
CA TYR A 33 8.17 20.15 5.85
C TYR A 33 7.50 21.46 6.33
N PRO A 34 6.66 22.14 5.50
CA PRO A 34 6.07 21.69 4.25
C PRO A 34 6.84 22.10 2.96
N PHE A 35 8.07 22.59 3.05
CA PHE A 35 8.85 23.04 1.88
C PHE A 35 9.41 21.88 1.04
N GLN A 36 9.61 20.70 1.64
CA GLN A 36 9.87 19.45 0.93
C GLN A 36 8.70 18.48 1.10
N PRO A 37 8.40 17.67 0.07
CA PRO A 37 7.30 16.73 0.12
C PRO A 37 7.61 15.55 1.06
N PRO A 38 6.58 14.92 1.64
CA PRO A 38 6.76 13.70 2.41
C PRO A 38 7.06 12.50 1.51
N ALA A 39 7.84 11.54 2.03
CA ALA A 39 8.10 10.27 1.37
C ALA A 39 7.06 9.22 1.76
N PHE A 40 6.48 8.54 0.78
CA PHE A 40 5.50 7.47 0.96
C PHE A 40 6.08 6.13 0.56
N MET A 41 5.94 5.12 1.42
CA MET A 41 6.46 3.78 1.16
C MET A 41 5.47 2.71 1.61
N MET A 42 5.18 1.75 0.73
CA MET A 42 4.48 0.53 1.10
C MET A 42 5.47 -0.47 1.71
N LEU A 43 5.10 -1.06 2.83
CA LEU A 43 5.87 -2.08 3.54
C LEU A 43 5.41 -3.50 3.19
N THR A 44 4.16 -3.66 2.77
CA THR A 44 3.63 -4.94 2.32
C THR A 44 4.13 -5.27 0.91
N VAL A 45 4.79 -6.42 0.74
CA VAL A 45 5.18 -6.95 -0.57
C VAL A 45 3.92 -7.47 -1.28
N ILE A 46 3.56 -6.86 -2.41
CA ILE A 46 2.56 -7.43 -3.32
C ILE A 46 3.29 -8.46 -4.18
N SER A 47 2.90 -9.74 -4.06
CA SER A 47 3.56 -10.80 -4.86
C SER A 47 3.05 -10.76 -6.31
N TYR A 48 3.94 -11.03 -7.28
CA TYR A 48 3.56 -11.15 -8.70
C TYR A 48 2.54 -12.28 -8.93
N SER A 49 2.55 -13.31 -8.07
CA SER A 49 1.54 -14.37 -8.07
C SER A 49 0.15 -13.83 -7.73
N ALA A 50 0.03 -12.89 -6.78
CA ALA A 50 -1.24 -12.23 -6.46
C ALA A 50 -1.75 -11.39 -7.64
N TYR A 51 -0.87 -10.67 -8.34
CA TYR A 51 -1.23 -9.92 -9.55
C TYR A 51 -1.75 -10.85 -10.67
N ASN A 52 -1.09 -11.99 -10.91
CA ASN A 52 -1.46 -12.90 -11.99
C ASN A 52 -2.62 -13.87 -11.67
N ALA A 53 -2.82 -14.23 -10.40
CA ALA A 53 -3.92 -15.10 -9.98
C ALA A 53 -5.30 -14.47 -10.26
N ASN A 54 -5.37 -13.14 -10.28
CA ASN A 54 -6.60 -12.39 -10.59
C ASN A 54 -6.86 -12.20 -12.10
N PHE A 55 -5.85 -12.39 -12.95
CA PHE A 55 -6.02 -12.34 -14.41
C PHE A 55 -6.49 -13.68 -15.01
N HIS A 56 -6.14 -14.82 -14.39
CA HIS A 56 -6.57 -16.13 -14.87
C HIS A 56 -7.99 -16.53 -14.42
N SER A 57 -8.57 -15.90 -13.39
CA SER A 57 -9.95 -16.15 -12.96
C SER A 57 -11.00 -15.43 -13.83
N LEU A 58 -10.63 -14.31 -14.47
CA LEU A 58 -11.51 -13.52 -15.34
C LEU A 58 -11.47 -13.96 -16.83
N ALA A 59 -10.55 -14.86 -17.21
CA ALA A 59 -10.48 -15.42 -18.55
C ALA A 59 -11.34 -16.69 -18.74
N ALA A 60 -12.14 -17.08 -17.73
CA ALA A 60 -12.97 -18.29 -17.73
C ALA A 60 -14.49 -18.02 -17.72
N ILE A 61 -14.92 -16.82 -18.14
CA ILE A 61 -16.35 -16.44 -18.27
C ILE A 61 -16.65 -16.05 -19.72
#